data_AF-A0A7Y9ID40-F1
#
_entry.id   AF-A0A7Y9ID40-F1
#
_cell.length_a   1.000
_cell.length_b   1.000
_cell.length_c   1.000
_cell.angle_alpha   90.00
_cell.angle_beta   90.00
_cell.angle_gamma   90.00
#
_symmetry.space_group_name_H-M   'P 1'
#
loop_
_entity.id
_entity.type
_entity.pdbx_description
1 polymer ?
#
loop_
_entity_poly.entity_id
_entity_poly.type
_entity_poly.pdbx_seq_one_letter_code
_entity_poly.pdbx_strand_id
1 'polypeptide(L)' 'MTATIGFRPTEEDEQIIQAAMRSGERKSDVIRRALRLLEREVWIKQARADAERLSDEDLSGDRDAW' A
#
# COMPACT_ATOMS: atom_id res chain seq x y z
N MET A 1 -4.17 12.55 15.23
CA MET A 1 -5.54 12.24 15.69
C MET A 1 -5.80 10.77 15.43
N THR A 2 -6.07 9.96 16.45
CA THR A 2 -6.41 8.53 16.28
C THR A 2 -7.92 8.37 16.32
N ALA A 3 -8.52 7.94 15.21
CA ALA A 3 -9.93 7.57 15.16
C ALA A 3 -10.08 6.08 15.50
N THR A 4 -11.09 5.74 16.30
CA THR A 4 -11.42 4.34 16.61
C THR A 4 -12.32 3.79 15.51
N ILE A 5 -11.88 2.69 14.87
CA ILE A 5 -12.66 1.97 13.86
C ILE A 5 -12.99 0.59 14.42
N GLY A 6 -14.28 0.23 14.40
CA GLY A 6 -14.73 -1.13 14.73
C GLY A 6 -14.48 -2.07 13.56
N PHE A 7 -13.71 -3.13 13.78
CA PHE A 7 -13.47 -4.18 12.81
C PHE A 7 -14.07 -5.49 13.34
N ARG A 8 -14.93 -6.13 12.56
CA ARG A 8 -15.52 -7.44 12.88
C ARG A 8 -14.92 -8.48 11.92
N PRO A 9 -13.81 -9.14 12.31
CA PRO A 9 -13.18 -10.15 11.46
C PRO A 9 -14.13 -11.32 11.25
N THR A 10 -14.12 -11.85 10.03
CA THR A 10 -14.60 -13.20 9.74
C THR A 10 -13.62 -14.24 10.31
N GLU A 11 -14.00 -15.52 10.24
CA GLU A 11 -13.09 -16.61 10.62
C GLU A 11 -11.85 -16.66 9.74
N GLU A 12 -12.00 -16.40 8.44
CA GLU A 12 -10.88 -16.34 7.48
C GLU A 12 -9.94 -15.16 7.80
N ASP A 13 -10.49 -13.97 8.10
CA ASP A 13 -9.69 -12.82 8.51
C ASP A 13 -8.86 -13.13 9.76
N GLU A 14 -9.45 -13.82 10.73
CA GLU A 14 -8.75 -14.22 11.95
C GLU A 14 -7.61 -15.19 11.65
N GLN A 15 -7.82 -16.18 10.77
CA GLN A 15 -6.75 -17.10 10.35
C GLN A 15 -5.60 -16.35 9.66
N ILE A 16 -5.91 -15.40 8.77
CA ILE A 16 -4.91 -14.57 8.10
C ILE A 16 -4.14 -13.72 9.11
N ILE A 17 -4.85 -13.08 10.06
CA ILE A 17 -4.22 -12.27 11.11
C ILE A 17 -3.29 -13.12 11.96
N GLN A 18 -3.72 -14.29 12.41
CA GLN A 18 -2.90 -15.18 13.24
C GLN A 18 -1.68 -15.70 12.49
N ALA A 19 -1.83 -16.08 11.22
CA ALA A 19 -0.70 -16.53 10.40
C ALA A 19 0.32 -15.40 10.13
N ALA A 20 -0.15 -14.14 10.05
CA ALA A 20 0.68 -12.98 9.82
C ALA A 20 1.30 -12.37 11.10
N MET A 21 0.81 -12.76 12.28
CA MET A 21 1.30 -12.25 13.57
C MET A 21 2.76 -12.61 13.81
N ARG A 22 3.54 -11.62 14.25
CA ARG A 22 4.90 -11.82 14.75
C ARG A 22 4.92 -11.79 16.28
N SER A 23 5.99 -12.34 16.87
CA SER A 23 6.15 -12.35 18.33
C SER A 23 6.07 -10.93 18.91
N GLY A 24 5.17 -10.74 19.87
CA GLY A 24 4.93 -9.45 20.53
C GLY A 24 4.00 -8.48 19.79
N GLU A 25 3.51 -8.79 18.58
CA GLU A 25 2.55 -7.94 17.87
C GLU A 25 1.13 -8.07 18.44
N ARG A 26 0.37 -6.98 18.43
CA ARG A 26 -1.09 -7.03 18.63
C ARG A 26 -1.78 -7.14 17.25
N LYS A 27 -3.03 -7.64 17.23
CA LYS A 27 -3.85 -7.69 15.99
C LYS A 27 -3.92 -6.34 15.27
N SER A 28 -4.03 -5.24 16.02
CA SER A 28 -4.02 -3.88 15.48
C SER A 28 -2.74 -3.53 14.73
N ASP A 29 -1.60 -4.08 15.14
CA ASP A 29 -0.31 -3.83 14.49
C ASP A 29 -0.20 -4.59 13.18
N VAL A 30 -0.72 -5.83 13.15
CA VAL A 30 -0.88 -6.62 11.91
C VAL A 30 -1.78 -5.89 10.92
N ILE A 31 -2.96 -5.42 11.37
CA ILE A 31 -3.89 -4.66 10.52
C ILE A 31 -3.22 -3.39 9.98
N ARG A 32 -2.47 -2.65 10.82
CA ARG A 32 -1.73 -1.46 10.37
C ARG A 32 -0.67 -1.80 9.33
N ARG A 33 0.03 -2.94 9.48
CA ARG A 33 1.01 -3.42 8.50
C ARG A 33 0.33 -3.83 7.20
N ALA A 34 -0.83 -4.50 7.26
CA ALA A 34 -1.62 -4.82 6.08
C ALA A 34 -2.08 -3.56 5.32
N LEU A 35 -2.54 -2.52 6.03
CA LEU A 35 -2.92 -1.25 5.40
C LEU A 35 -1.75 -0.58 4.65
N ARG A 36 -0.53 -0.63 5.21
CA ARG A 36 0.67 -0.11 4.53
C ARG A 36 1.05 -0.92 3.28
N LEU A 37 0.79 -2.23 3.28
CA LEU A 37 1.00 -3.07 2.09
C LEU A 37 0.01 -2.68 0.99
N LEU A 38 -1.27 -2.48 1.33
CA LEU A 38 -2.28 -2.00 0.38
C LEU A 38 -1.95 -0.62 -0.20
N GLU A 39 -1.47 0.31 0.64
CA GLU A 39 -0.99 1.63 0.19
C GLU A 39 0.12 1.50 -0.86
N ARG A 40 1.09 0.61 -0.62
CA ARG A 40 2.18 0.34 -1.58
C ARG A 40 1.66 -0.24 -2.90
N GLU A 41 0.66 -1.11 -2.86
CA GLU A 41 0.05 -1.66 -4.09
C GLU A 41 -0.65 -0.57 -4.91
N VAL A 42 -1.37 0.34 -4.26
CA VAL A 42 -1.97 1.49 -4.94
C VAL A 42 -0.89 2.37 -5.57
N TRP A 43 0.19 2.64 -4.84
CA TRP A 43 1.31 3.42 -5.36
C TRP A 43 1.95 2.78 -6.59
N ILE A 44 2.19 1.46 -6.57
CA ILE A 44 2.76 0.74 -7.73
C ILE A 44 1.82 0.81 -8.94
N LYS A 45 0.51 0.64 -8.73
CA LYS A 45 -0.48 0.74 -9.81
C LYS A 45 -0.47 2.14 -10.43
N GLN A 46 -0.42 3.18 -9.61
CA GLN A 46 -0.35 4.56 -10.07
C GLN A 46 0.96 4.83 -10.82
N ALA A 47 2.10 4.42 -10.26
CA ALA A 47 3.41 4.61 -10.88
C ALA A 47 3.49 3.94 -12.26
N ARG A 48 2.87 2.76 -12.42
CA ARG A 48 2.78 2.09 -13.71
C ARG A 48 1.91 2.87 -14.71
N ALA A 49 0.74 3.34 -14.29
CA ALA A 49 -0.13 4.14 -15.14
C ALA A 49 0.55 5.46 -15.56
N ASP A 50 1.31 6.08 -14.65
CA ASP A 50 2.08 7.28 -14.94
C ASP A 50 3.20 6.99 -15.94
N ALA A 51 3.93 5.88 -15.79
CA ALA A 51 4.95 5.47 -16.75
C ALA A 51 4.37 5.18 -18.15
N GLU A 52 3.21 4.54 -18.24
CA GLU A 52 2.49 4.30 -19.50
C GLU A 52 2.00 5.61 -20.13
N ARG A 53 1.65 6.62 -19.33
CA ARG A 53 1.27 7.95 -19.84
C ARG A 53 2.49 8.76 -20.33
N LEU A 54 3.62 8.64 -19.64
CA LEU A 54 4.86 9.36 -19.95
C LEU A 54 5.65 8.68 -21.09
N SER A 55 5.35 7.44 -21.47
CA SER A 55 6.00 6.78 -22.60
C SER A 55 5.66 7.42 -23.96
N ASP A 56 4.54 8.13 -24.03
CA ASP A 56 4.13 8.90 -25.21
C ASP A 56 4.65 10.35 -25.18
N GLU A 57 5.41 10.73 -24.15
CA GLU A 57 5.98 12.07 -24.02
C GLU A 57 7.32 12.17 -24.76
N ASP A 58 7.38 13.04 -25.77
CA ASP A 58 8.60 13.34 -26.51
C ASP A 58 9.50 14.29 -25.70
N LEU A 59 10.44 13.71 -24.95
CA LEU A 59 11.42 14.45 -24.13
C LEU A 59 12.55 15.09 -24.94
N SER A 60 12.55 15.01 -26.28
CA SER A 60 13.63 15.56 -27.12
C SER A 60 13.70 17.09 -27.14
N GLY A 61 12.68 17.77 -26.62
CA GLY A 61 12.60 19.24 -26.55
C GLY A 61 13.23 19.88 -25.32
N ASP A 62 13.42 19.13 -24.22
CA ASP A 62 13.96 19.67 -22.98
C ASP A 62 15.49 19.70 -23.03
N ARG A 63 16.02 20.87 -23.40
CA ARG A 63 17.44 21.16 -23.21
C ARG A 63 17.76 21.12 -21.72
N ASP A 64 18.60 20.16 -21.33
CA ASP A 64 19.21 20.07 -20.00
C ASP A 64 19.86 21.41 -19.64
N ALA A 65 19.16 22.21 -18.85
CA ALA A 65 19.63 23.48 -18.31
C ALA A 65 20.05 23.26 -16.85
N TRP A 66 21.19 22.60 -16.70
CA TRP A 66 21.95 22.50 -15.46
C TRP A 66 23.03 23.59 -15.35
#